data_AF-A0A520DV72-F1
#
_entry.id   AF-A0A520DV72-F1
#
_cell.length_a   1.000
_cell.length_b   1.000
_cell.length_c   1.000
_cell.angle_alpha   90.00
_cell.angle_beta   90.00
_cell.angle_gamma   90.00
#
_symmetry.space_group_name_H-M   'P 1'
#
loop_
_entity.id
_entity.type
_entity.pdbx_description
1 polymer ?
#
loop_
_entity_poly.entity_id
_entity_poly.type
_entity_poly.pdbx_seq_one_letter_code
_entity_poly.pdbx_strand_id
1 'polypeptide(L)'
;RQSAYAADITYGTNNEFGFDYLRDNLVYDRAEMVQRPHHFAIVDEVDSILIDEARTPLIISGPTEDRSDLYKILDGVVKELIKDKTTYDLDEKQKQALLTEEGSEKIEQILEEGGHFAEDTTGLYDAANISLVHHINQALRANTLYTRDKDYIIKAGEIVLIDEFTGRMMTGRRLSEGLHQAIEAKEDVKIQPENQTLASVTIQNYFRLYEKLSGMTGTAATEAQEFHDIYKMDVLEVPTNRPIQRIDYDDEVYRTFAEKNQAIAHQIADCHVNGQPILVGTVSIEKSEQLSELLNTYAYEVEKRTLKPEHRAIGDAMRSDDEKTRFAARKQFNALKP
;
A
#
# COMPACT_ATOMS: atom_id res chain seq x y z
N ARG A 1 -18.88 -18.38 2.76
CA ARG A 1 -17.43 -18.57 3.01
C ARG A 1 -17.14 -19.84 3.81
N GLN A 2 -17.86 -20.12 4.91
CA GLN A 2 -17.77 -21.39 5.64
C GLN A 2 -17.76 -22.64 4.73
N SER A 3 -18.67 -22.73 3.76
CA SER A 3 -18.70 -23.86 2.81
C SER A 3 -17.43 -23.99 1.96
N ALA A 4 -16.75 -22.88 1.63
CA ALA A 4 -15.52 -22.89 0.85
C ALA A 4 -14.32 -23.35 1.68
N TYR A 5 -14.25 -22.94 2.95
CA TYR A 5 -13.23 -23.42 3.90
C TYR A 5 -13.48 -24.85 4.39
N ALA A 6 -14.72 -25.34 4.31
CA ALA A 6 -15.08 -26.71 4.63
C ALA A 6 -14.67 -27.72 3.54
N ALA A 7 -14.35 -27.25 2.32
CA ALA A 7 -13.88 -28.11 1.24
C ALA A 7 -12.49 -28.71 1.55
N ASP A 8 -12.10 -29.77 0.84
CA ASP A 8 -10.77 -30.37 1.01
C ASP A 8 -9.65 -29.40 0.59
N ILE A 9 -9.87 -28.64 -0.48
CA ILE A 9 -8.95 -27.64 -1.02
C ILE A 9 -9.71 -26.33 -1.23
N THR A 10 -9.14 -25.23 -0.75
CA THR A 10 -9.70 -23.89 -0.89
C THR A 10 -8.70 -23.01 -1.63
N TYR A 11 -9.11 -22.44 -2.76
CA TYR A 11 -8.36 -21.41 -3.46
C TYR A 11 -8.83 -20.02 -3.03
N GLY A 12 -7.92 -19.06 -3.00
CA GLY A 12 -8.20 -17.68 -2.63
C GLY A 12 -6.96 -16.81 -2.70
N THR A 13 -7.13 -15.53 -2.43
CA THR A 13 -6.02 -14.57 -2.35
C THR A 13 -5.52 -14.41 -0.92
N ASN A 14 -4.26 -14.04 -0.75
CA ASN A 14 -3.67 -13.69 0.56
C ASN A 14 -4.52 -12.67 1.33
N ASN A 15 -5.05 -11.66 0.64
CA ASN A 15 -5.94 -10.65 1.23
C ASN A 15 -7.24 -11.28 1.76
N GLU A 16 -7.91 -12.13 0.99
CA GLU A 16 -9.15 -12.77 1.44
C GLU A 16 -8.90 -13.68 2.66
N PHE A 17 -7.86 -14.50 2.61
CA PHE A 17 -7.48 -15.37 3.71
C PHE A 17 -7.11 -14.57 4.97
N GLY A 18 -6.27 -13.56 4.85
CA GLY A 18 -5.87 -12.74 5.99
C GLY A 18 -7.02 -11.92 6.57
N PHE A 19 -7.90 -11.36 5.73
CA PHE A 19 -9.08 -10.64 6.24
C PHE A 19 -10.14 -11.55 6.84
N ASP A 20 -10.35 -12.77 6.33
CA ASP A 20 -11.23 -13.75 6.97
C ASP A 20 -10.67 -14.17 8.33
N TYR A 21 -9.35 -14.36 8.45
CA TYR A 21 -8.70 -14.57 9.74
C TYR A 21 -8.93 -13.40 10.70
N LEU A 22 -8.74 -12.16 10.26
CA LEU A 22 -8.99 -11.00 11.11
C LEU A 22 -10.47 -10.90 11.54
N ARG A 23 -11.41 -11.17 10.62
CA ARG A 23 -12.86 -11.19 10.94
C ARG A 23 -13.21 -12.27 11.96
N ASP A 24 -12.62 -13.46 11.82
CA ASP A 24 -12.85 -14.57 12.74
C ASP A 24 -12.36 -14.29 14.17
N ASN A 25 -11.43 -13.35 14.34
CA ASN A 25 -10.98 -12.89 15.66
C ASN A 25 -11.81 -11.73 16.22
N LEU A 26 -12.78 -11.20 15.44
CA LEU A 26 -13.68 -10.13 15.85
C LEU A 26 -15.11 -10.61 16.14
N VAL A 27 -15.46 -11.85 15.80
CA VAL A 27 -16.80 -12.42 16.08
C VAL A 27 -16.94 -12.80 17.55
N TYR A 28 -18.17 -12.70 18.07
CA TYR A 28 -18.49 -13.05 19.46
C TYR A 28 -18.78 -14.54 19.65
N ASP A 29 -19.31 -15.22 18.62
CA ASP A 29 -19.62 -16.64 18.63
C ASP A 29 -18.71 -17.41 17.66
N ARG A 30 -18.21 -18.57 18.11
CA ARG A 30 -17.43 -19.49 17.28
C ARG A 30 -18.22 -20.00 16.07
N ALA A 31 -19.54 -20.08 16.14
CA ALA A 31 -20.38 -20.49 15.03
C ALA A 31 -20.34 -19.52 13.84
N GLU A 32 -19.91 -18.27 14.06
CA GLU A 32 -19.77 -17.25 13.02
C GLU A 32 -18.41 -17.29 12.31
N MET A 33 -17.42 -18.00 12.87
CA MET A 33 -16.10 -18.16 12.25
C MET A 33 -16.22 -18.85 10.89
N VAL A 34 -15.43 -18.40 9.92
CA VAL A 34 -15.45 -18.95 8.57
C VAL A 34 -14.28 -19.88 8.28
N GLN A 35 -13.12 -19.65 8.90
CA GLN A 35 -11.92 -20.46 8.72
C GLN A 35 -11.90 -21.65 9.67
N ARG A 36 -11.09 -22.63 9.29
CA ARG A 36 -10.68 -23.78 10.11
C ARG A 36 -9.20 -23.63 10.47
N PRO A 37 -8.64 -24.47 11.37
CA PRO A 37 -7.23 -24.42 11.70
C PRO A 37 -6.31 -24.43 10.47
N HIS A 38 -5.20 -23.71 10.56
CA HIS A 38 -4.26 -23.49 9.47
C HIS A 38 -3.33 -24.70 9.31
N HIS A 39 -3.70 -25.66 8.45
CA HIS A 39 -2.93 -26.89 8.26
C HIS A 39 -1.83 -26.76 7.20
N PHE A 40 -2.20 -26.48 5.95
CA PHE A 40 -1.24 -26.43 4.84
C PHE A 40 -1.59 -25.31 3.85
N ALA A 41 -0.58 -24.50 3.51
CA ALA A 41 -0.67 -23.51 2.45
C ALA A 41 0.38 -23.77 1.36
N ILE A 42 -0.08 -23.65 0.10
CA ILE A 42 0.79 -23.55 -1.08
C ILE A 42 0.59 -22.14 -1.64
N VAL A 43 1.64 -21.34 -1.61
CA VAL A 43 1.62 -19.95 -2.08
C VAL A 43 2.16 -19.92 -3.51
N ASP A 44 1.31 -19.53 -4.46
CA ASP A 44 1.73 -19.23 -5.82
C ASP A 44 2.32 -17.81 -5.87
N GLU A 45 3.31 -17.58 -6.73
CA GLU A 45 4.10 -16.33 -6.78
C GLU A 45 4.61 -15.92 -5.38
N VAL A 46 5.26 -16.87 -4.70
CA VAL A 46 5.60 -16.76 -3.27
C VAL A 46 6.52 -15.58 -2.94
N ASP A 47 7.38 -15.15 -3.85
CA ASP A 47 8.21 -13.95 -3.72
C ASP A 47 7.37 -12.67 -3.73
N SER A 48 6.44 -12.56 -4.67
CA SER A 48 5.52 -11.41 -4.74
C SER A 48 4.68 -11.29 -3.45
N ILE A 49 4.17 -12.41 -2.92
CA ILE A 49 3.27 -12.39 -1.75
C ILE A 49 4.04 -12.26 -0.44
N LEU A 50 5.06 -13.08 -0.23
CA LEU A 50 5.73 -13.21 1.08
C LEU A 50 6.88 -12.22 1.29
N ILE A 51 7.35 -11.55 0.22
CA ILE A 51 8.42 -10.55 0.28
C ILE A 51 7.87 -9.16 -0.08
N ASP A 52 7.31 -9.00 -1.28
CA ASP A 52 6.91 -7.67 -1.76
C ASP A 52 5.63 -7.15 -1.07
N GLU A 53 4.55 -7.94 -1.08
CA GLU A 53 3.29 -7.54 -0.43
C GLU A 53 3.39 -7.58 1.10
N ALA A 54 4.28 -8.42 1.64
CA ALA A 54 4.45 -8.58 3.08
C ALA A 54 4.93 -7.34 3.82
N ARG A 55 5.37 -6.30 3.09
CA ARG A 55 5.75 -4.99 3.64
C ARG A 55 4.58 -4.20 4.23
N THR A 56 3.35 -4.47 3.78
CA THR A 56 2.15 -3.77 4.26
C THR A 56 1.29 -4.72 5.09
N PRO A 57 0.96 -4.38 6.34
CA PRO A 57 0.07 -5.22 7.15
C PRO A 57 -1.37 -5.17 6.63
N LEU A 58 -2.11 -6.25 6.87
CA LEU A 58 -3.55 -6.29 6.69
C LEU A 58 -4.21 -5.65 7.91
N ILE A 59 -5.10 -4.68 7.68
CA ILE A 59 -5.74 -3.88 8.73
C ILE A 59 -7.24 -3.83 8.47
N ILE A 60 -8.04 -4.20 9.48
CA ILE A 60 -9.46 -3.87 9.54
C ILE A 60 -9.59 -2.60 10.38
N SER A 61 -10.00 -1.52 9.73
CA SER A 61 -10.45 -0.32 10.41
C SER A 61 -11.97 -0.31 10.51
N GLY A 62 -12.49 0.26 11.59
CA GLY A 62 -13.91 0.51 11.76
C GLY A 62 -14.15 1.93 12.25
N PRO A 63 -15.35 2.48 11.99
CA PRO A 63 -15.75 3.73 12.60
C PRO A 63 -15.78 3.52 14.12
N THR A 64 -15.23 4.48 14.88
CA THR A 64 -15.55 4.60 16.29
C THR A 64 -16.98 5.11 16.45
N GLU A 65 -17.54 4.94 17.65
CA GLU A 65 -18.75 5.66 18.03
C GLU A 65 -18.55 7.16 17.79
N ASP A 66 -19.60 7.81 17.28
CA ASP A 66 -19.56 9.24 17.01
C ASP A 66 -19.42 10.00 18.33
N ARG A 67 -18.22 10.52 18.57
CA ARG A 67 -17.88 11.33 19.75
C ARG A 67 -17.81 12.82 19.43
N SER A 68 -18.42 13.25 18.32
CA SER A 68 -18.43 14.65 17.91
C SER A 68 -18.90 15.60 19.01
N ASP A 69 -19.93 15.21 19.77
CA ASP A 69 -20.44 16.02 20.88
C ASP A 69 -19.44 16.12 22.03
N LEU A 70 -18.75 15.00 22.36
CA LEU A 70 -17.70 15.00 23.38
C LEU A 70 -16.56 15.95 22.98
N TYR A 71 -16.11 15.93 21.73
CA TYR A 71 -15.07 16.84 21.25
C TYR A 71 -15.47 18.31 21.40
N LYS A 72 -16.72 18.66 21.11
CA LYS A 72 -17.23 20.04 21.26
C LYS A 72 -17.27 20.47 22.73
N ILE A 73 -17.73 19.58 23.61
CA ILE A 73 -17.77 19.84 25.06
C ILE A 73 -16.35 20.06 25.58
N LEU A 74 -15.43 19.14 25.28
CA LEU A 74 -14.04 19.21 25.74
C LEU A 74 -13.30 20.42 25.18
N ASP A 75 -13.53 20.79 23.92
CA ASP A 75 -13.00 22.02 23.35
C ASP A 75 -13.47 23.27 24.12
N GLY A 76 -14.76 23.34 24.45
CA GLY A 76 -15.32 24.41 25.27
C GLY A 76 -14.67 24.51 26.66
N VAL A 77 -14.52 23.38 27.34
CA VAL A 77 -13.86 23.30 28.66
C VAL A 77 -12.40 23.75 28.57
N VAL A 78 -11.65 23.23 27.60
CA VAL A 78 -10.24 23.56 27.41
C VAL A 78 -10.05 25.03 27.04
N LYS A 79 -10.92 25.62 26.21
CA LYS A 79 -10.86 27.05 25.85
C LYS A 79 -11.04 27.97 27.06
N GLU A 80 -11.84 27.58 28.04
CA GLU A 80 -11.94 28.31 29.31
C GLU A 80 -10.70 28.10 30.18
N LEU A 81 -10.20 26.86 30.26
CA LEU A 81 -9.05 26.50 31.07
C LEU A 81 -7.77 27.24 30.65
N ILE A 82 -7.44 27.25 29.35
CA ILE A 82 -6.20 27.85 28.83
C ILE A 82 -6.12 29.37 28.99
N LYS A 83 -7.21 30.04 29.37
CA LYS A 83 -7.18 31.46 29.73
C LYS A 83 -6.28 31.69 30.95
N ASP A 84 -6.20 30.70 31.82
CA ASP A 84 -5.29 30.67 32.95
C ASP A 84 -4.03 29.89 32.60
N LYS A 85 -2.90 30.60 32.47
CA LYS A 85 -1.62 30.01 32.05
C LYS A 85 -0.97 29.11 33.10
N THR A 86 -1.46 29.07 34.34
CA THR A 86 -0.93 28.15 35.36
C THR A 86 -1.46 26.73 35.22
N THR A 87 -2.50 26.53 34.39
CA THR A 87 -3.22 25.26 34.25
C THR A 87 -2.57 24.26 33.29
N TYR A 88 -1.61 24.70 32.48
CA TYR A 88 -0.92 23.84 31.52
C TYR A 88 0.52 24.27 31.28
N ASP A 89 1.38 23.28 31.05
CA ASP A 89 2.76 23.47 30.60
C ASP A 89 2.87 23.18 29.11
N LEU A 90 3.63 24.01 28.41
CA LEU A 90 3.79 23.92 26.97
C LEU A 90 5.27 23.89 26.57
N ASP A 91 5.66 22.81 25.88
CA ASP A 91 6.97 22.67 25.26
C ASP A 91 6.82 22.79 23.74
N GLU A 92 7.05 24.01 23.22
CA GLU A 92 7.01 24.28 21.77
C GLU A 92 8.07 23.49 20.98
N LYS A 93 9.22 23.20 21.61
CA LYS A 93 10.30 22.46 20.93
C LYS A 93 9.93 21.01 20.73
N GLN A 94 9.27 20.40 21.71
CA GLN A 94 8.81 19.02 21.63
C GLN A 94 7.38 18.88 21.09
N LYS A 95 6.69 20.00 20.82
CA LYS A 95 5.26 20.04 20.47
C LYS A 95 4.42 19.22 21.47
N GLN A 96 4.69 19.43 22.76
CA GLN A 96 3.96 18.81 23.86
C GLN A 96 3.20 19.86 24.67
N ALA A 97 2.00 19.50 25.12
CA ALA A 97 1.21 20.26 26.05
C ALA A 97 0.70 19.29 27.12
N LEU A 98 0.90 19.63 28.39
CA LEU A 98 0.52 18.82 29.53
C LEU A 98 -0.28 19.67 30.51
N LEU A 99 -1.28 19.08 31.15
CA LEU A 99 -1.99 19.73 32.24
C LEU A 99 -1.10 19.76 33.48
N THR A 100 -1.15 20.87 34.21
CA THR A 100 -0.58 20.92 35.57
C THR A 100 -1.54 20.26 36.55
N GLU A 101 -1.10 20.08 37.79
CA GLU A 101 -1.97 19.56 38.87
C GLU A 101 -3.20 20.46 39.06
N GLU A 102 -3.01 21.78 39.09
CA GLU A 102 -4.10 22.77 39.16
C GLU A 102 -5.03 22.70 37.94
N GLY A 103 -4.48 22.48 36.74
CA GLY A 103 -5.30 22.31 35.53
C GLY A 103 -6.12 21.04 35.53
N SER A 104 -5.57 19.96 36.08
CA SER A 104 -6.26 18.68 36.23
C SER A 104 -7.43 18.80 37.21
N GLU A 105 -7.22 19.44 38.38
CA GLU A 105 -8.28 19.68 39.37
C GLU A 105 -9.42 20.54 38.81
N LYS A 106 -9.09 21.63 38.09
CA LYS A 106 -10.11 22.49 37.46
C LYS A 106 -10.93 21.75 36.41
N ILE A 107 -10.29 20.95 35.56
CA ILE A 107 -11.00 20.14 34.57
C ILE A 107 -11.90 19.11 35.25
N GLU A 108 -11.40 18.45 36.29
CA GLU A 108 -12.15 17.46 37.05
C GLU A 108 -13.43 18.07 37.63
N GLN A 109 -13.33 19.24 38.26
CA GLN A 109 -14.48 19.97 38.78
C GLN A 109 -15.50 20.33 37.68
N ILE A 110 -15.04 20.86 36.54
CA ILE A 110 -15.93 21.26 35.43
C ILE A 110 -16.65 20.04 34.84
N LEU A 111 -15.97 18.90 34.74
CA LEU A 111 -16.55 17.66 34.20
C LEU A 111 -17.50 16.99 35.19
N GLU A 112 -17.22 17.09 36.50
CA GLU A 112 -18.11 16.63 37.56
C GLU A 112 -19.42 17.44 37.57
N GLU A 113 -19.32 18.77 37.55
CA GLU A 113 -20.47 19.68 37.51
C GLU A 113 -21.29 19.51 36.21
N GLY A 114 -20.63 19.17 35.10
CA GLY A 114 -21.25 18.87 33.82
C GLY A 114 -21.86 17.46 33.71
N GLY A 115 -21.64 16.58 34.70
CA GLY A 115 -22.12 15.20 34.67
C GLY A 115 -21.49 14.36 33.55
N HIS A 116 -20.25 14.65 33.16
CA HIS A 116 -19.57 14.00 32.05
C HIS A 116 -18.67 12.81 32.46
N PHE A 117 -18.62 12.48 33.76
CA PHE A 117 -17.96 11.27 34.23
C PHE A 117 -18.76 10.01 33.95
N ALA A 118 -18.03 8.91 33.76
CA ALA A 118 -18.66 7.59 33.68
C ALA A 118 -19.41 7.28 34.99
N GLU A 119 -20.56 6.61 34.87
CA GLU A 119 -21.34 6.16 36.03
C GLU A 119 -20.43 5.38 37.00
N ASP A 120 -20.54 5.68 38.31
CA ASP A 120 -19.75 5.07 39.40
C ASP A 120 -18.23 5.35 39.41
N THR A 121 -17.76 6.47 38.84
CA THR A 121 -16.36 6.93 38.99
C THR A 121 -16.22 8.09 39.97
N THR A 122 -15.06 8.15 40.64
CA THR A 122 -14.75 9.16 41.67
C THR A 122 -13.64 10.12 41.26
N GLY A 123 -12.94 9.86 40.14
CA GLY A 123 -11.95 10.80 39.64
C GLY A 123 -11.59 10.67 38.16
N LEU A 124 -10.94 11.72 37.65
CA LEU A 124 -10.56 11.88 36.25
C LEU A 124 -9.61 10.78 35.75
N TYR A 125 -8.75 10.26 36.63
CA TYR A 125 -7.74 9.24 36.30
C TYR A 125 -8.20 7.80 36.59
N ASP A 126 -9.48 7.58 36.91
CA ASP A 126 -10.03 6.23 37.02
C ASP A 126 -9.94 5.48 35.69
N ALA A 127 -9.79 4.15 35.74
CA ALA A 127 -9.60 3.31 34.55
C ALA A 127 -10.73 3.46 33.51
N ALA A 128 -11.95 3.78 33.96
CA ALA A 128 -13.09 4.03 33.09
C ALA A 128 -13.01 5.38 32.35
N ASN A 129 -12.23 6.34 32.86
CA ASN A 129 -12.09 7.70 32.32
C ASN A 129 -10.82 7.90 31.48
N ILE A 130 -10.00 6.86 31.23
CA ILE A 130 -8.77 6.94 30.44
C ILE A 130 -9.00 7.58 29.06
N SER A 131 -10.10 7.22 28.40
CA SER A 131 -10.42 7.79 27.10
C SER A 131 -10.79 9.27 27.18
N LEU A 132 -11.36 9.73 28.28
CA LEU A 132 -11.70 11.13 28.50
C LEU A 132 -10.43 11.96 28.66
N VAL A 133 -9.48 11.48 29.47
CA VAL A 133 -8.15 12.10 29.65
C VAL A 133 -7.40 12.21 28.33
N HIS A 134 -7.43 11.17 27.49
CA HIS A 134 -6.82 11.22 26.15
C HIS A 134 -7.40 12.36 25.32
N HIS A 135 -8.73 12.47 25.23
CA HIS A 135 -9.41 13.49 24.42
C HIS A 135 -9.21 14.90 24.95
N ILE A 136 -9.15 15.08 26.28
CA ILE A 136 -8.79 16.35 26.91
C ILE A 136 -7.39 16.80 26.49
N ASN A 137 -6.41 15.88 26.54
CA ASN A 137 -5.05 16.19 26.11
C ASN A 137 -4.99 16.55 24.62
N GLN A 138 -5.78 15.90 23.75
CA GLN A 138 -5.84 16.29 22.34
C GLN A 138 -6.48 17.67 22.15
N ALA A 139 -7.56 17.98 22.88
CA ALA A 139 -8.18 19.30 22.86
C ALA A 139 -7.22 20.40 23.35
N LEU A 140 -6.43 20.14 24.40
CA LEU A 140 -5.38 21.03 24.88
C LEU A 140 -4.33 21.28 23.80
N ARG A 141 -3.82 20.23 23.16
CA ARG A 141 -2.83 20.35 22.08
C ARG A 141 -3.40 21.09 20.87
N ALA A 142 -4.63 20.79 20.45
CA ALA A 142 -5.29 21.47 19.34
C ALA A 142 -5.44 22.98 19.62
N ASN A 143 -5.82 23.35 20.84
CA ASN A 143 -6.02 24.76 21.21
C ASN A 143 -4.71 25.53 21.40
N THR A 144 -3.64 24.88 21.89
CA THR A 144 -2.39 25.56 22.27
C THR A 144 -1.26 25.48 21.24
N LEU A 145 -1.08 24.32 20.58
CA LEU A 145 0.05 24.08 19.68
C LEU A 145 -0.27 24.27 18.19
N TYR A 146 -1.54 24.10 17.80
CA TYR A 146 -1.95 24.16 16.39
C TYR A 146 -2.66 25.46 16.09
N THR A 147 -2.05 26.27 15.23
CA THR A 147 -2.52 27.61 14.88
C THR A 147 -3.04 27.63 13.44
N ARG A 148 -4.24 28.20 13.28
CA ARG A 148 -4.82 28.46 11.96
C ARG A 148 -3.92 29.39 11.14
N ASP A 149 -3.86 29.15 9.84
CA ASP A 149 -3.03 29.86 8.85
C ASP A 149 -1.51 29.67 9.03
N LYS A 150 -1.08 28.80 9.96
CA LYS A 150 0.32 28.37 10.14
C LYS A 150 0.45 26.85 9.99
N ASP A 151 -0.28 26.10 10.82
CA ASP A 151 -0.19 24.64 10.87
C ASP A 151 -1.27 23.97 10.01
N TYR A 152 -2.40 24.65 9.81
CA TYR A 152 -3.51 24.20 8.97
C TYR A 152 -4.34 25.38 8.46
N ILE A 153 -5.18 25.12 7.45
CA ILE A 153 -6.22 26.04 6.96
C ILE A 153 -7.57 25.33 6.91
N ILE A 154 -8.65 26.13 6.85
CA ILE A 154 -9.99 25.63 6.58
C ILE A 154 -10.32 25.86 5.11
N LYS A 155 -10.60 24.79 4.37
CA LYS A 155 -10.96 24.86 2.95
C LYS A 155 -12.19 24.00 2.70
N ALA A 156 -13.21 24.58 2.08
CA ALA A 156 -14.49 23.90 1.81
C ALA A 156 -15.15 23.27 3.05
N GLY A 157 -14.91 23.83 4.24
CA GLY A 157 -15.42 23.26 5.49
C GLY A 157 -14.67 22.01 5.95
N GLU A 158 -13.40 21.84 5.56
CA GLU A 158 -12.51 20.78 6.05
C GLU A 158 -11.16 21.36 6.49
N ILE A 159 -10.54 20.71 7.48
CA ILE A 159 -9.18 21.05 7.94
C ILE A 159 -8.15 20.47 6.98
N VAL A 160 -7.28 21.32 6.42
CA VAL A 160 -6.17 20.92 5.55
C VAL A 160 -4.86 21.33 6.19
N LEU A 161 -4.00 20.35 6.48
CA LEU A 161 -2.69 20.59 7.09
C LEU A 161 -1.73 21.29 6.13
N ILE A 162 -0.87 22.15 6.66
CA ILE A 162 0.20 22.82 5.93
C ILE A 162 1.53 22.16 6.30
N ASP A 163 2.37 21.89 5.29
CA ASP A 163 3.74 21.46 5.52
C ASP A 163 4.59 22.64 6.05
N GLU A 164 5.17 22.47 7.24
CA GLU A 164 5.98 23.48 7.94
C GLU A 164 7.22 23.93 7.12
N PHE A 165 7.76 23.07 6.26
CA PHE A 165 8.95 23.40 5.47
C PHE A 165 8.63 24.05 4.13
N THR A 166 7.56 23.59 3.48
CA THR A 166 7.24 23.99 2.09
C THR A 166 6.06 24.94 1.97
N GLY A 167 5.26 25.09 3.03
CA GLY A 167 4.00 25.84 3.02
C GLY A 167 2.91 25.23 2.14
N ARG A 168 3.11 24.00 1.64
CA ARG A 168 2.16 23.32 0.74
C ARG A 168 1.03 22.67 1.53
N MET A 169 -0.15 22.65 0.91
CA MET A 169 -1.32 21.95 1.42
C MET A 169 -1.13 20.43 1.31
N MET A 170 -1.23 19.72 2.43
CA MET A 170 -1.19 18.26 2.49
C MET A 170 -2.60 17.69 2.44
N THR A 171 -3.18 17.67 1.23
CA THR A 171 -4.54 17.16 1.01
C THR A 171 -4.60 15.64 1.29
N GLY A 172 -5.63 15.20 2.02
CA GLY A 172 -5.82 13.79 2.40
C GLY A 172 -5.02 13.32 3.62
N ARG A 173 -4.14 14.15 4.18
CA ARG A 173 -3.42 13.83 5.42
C ARG A 173 -4.23 14.28 6.64
N ARG A 174 -4.52 13.36 7.55
CA ARG A 174 -5.13 13.63 8.86
C ARG A 174 -4.11 13.37 9.98
N LEU A 175 -4.29 14.04 11.12
CA LEU A 175 -3.52 13.77 12.34
C LEU A 175 -4.12 12.55 13.05
N SER A 176 -3.27 11.72 13.66
CA SER A 176 -3.69 10.51 14.37
C SER A 176 -4.18 10.79 15.80
N GLU A 177 -4.66 9.75 16.49
CA GLU A 177 -5.01 9.78 17.91
C GLU A 177 -6.10 10.78 18.30
N GLY A 178 -7.01 11.11 17.38
CA GLY A 178 -8.12 12.05 17.61
C GLY A 178 -7.73 13.54 17.63
N LEU A 179 -6.46 13.86 17.33
CA LEU A 179 -5.99 15.24 17.28
C LEU A 179 -6.61 16.03 16.12
N HIS A 180 -6.90 15.37 14.99
CA HIS A 180 -7.52 16.05 13.85
C HIS A 180 -8.98 16.43 14.18
N GLN A 181 -9.70 15.55 14.87
CA GLN A 181 -11.05 15.77 15.36
C GLN A 181 -11.10 16.90 16.39
N ALA A 182 -10.10 16.97 17.28
CA ALA A 182 -9.97 18.08 18.21
C ALA A 182 -9.78 19.43 17.49
N ILE A 183 -9.04 19.48 16.38
CA ILE A 183 -8.91 20.70 15.56
C ILE A 183 -10.21 21.01 14.81
N GLU A 184 -10.89 20.00 14.27
CA GLU A 184 -12.22 20.16 13.65
C GLU A 184 -13.22 20.76 14.66
N ALA A 185 -13.21 20.30 15.91
CA ALA A 185 -14.04 20.84 16.99
C ALA A 185 -13.65 22.28 17.39
N LYS A 186 -12.34 22.55 17.52
CA LYS A 186 -11.80 23.89 17.82
C LYS A 186 -12.31 24.96 16.87
N GLU A 187 -12.37 24.64 15.59
CA GLU A 187 -12.75 25.57 14.51
C GLU A 187 -14.24 25.49 14.13
N ASP A 188 -15.04 24.76 14.90
CA ASP A 188 -16.48 24.54 14.66
C ASP A 188 -16.78 24.00 13.24
N VAL A 189 -15.92 23.08 12.78
CA VAL A 189 -16.04 22.38 11.50
C VAL A 189 -16.73 21.03 11.71
N LYS A 190 -17.30 20.44 10.65
CA LYS A 190 -17.86 19.09 10.72
C LYS A 190 -16.78 18.08 11.14
N ILE A 191 -16.92 17.56 12.36
CA ILE A 191 -16.05 16.52 12.91
C ILE A 191 -16.30 15.23 12.15
N GLN A 192 -15.25 14.63 11.61
CA GLN A 192 -15.35 13.32 10.97
C GLN A 192 -15.09 12.22 11.98
N PRO A 193 -15.89 11.13 11.98
CA PRO A 193 -15.65 10.00 12.86
C PRO A 193 -14.21 9.49 12.75
N GLU A 194 -13.63 9.06 13.87
CA GLU A 194 -12.34 8.40 13.82
C GLU A 194 -12.47 7.02 13.21
N ASN A 195 -11.43 6.62 12.49
CA ASN A 195 -11.23 5.23 12.15
C ASN A 195 -10.23 4.68 13.16
N GLN A 196 -10.65 3.69 13.93
CA GLN A 196 -9.76 2.93 14.78
C GLN A 196 -9.37 1.62 14.09
N THR A 197 -8.12 1.20 14.30
CA THR A 197 -7.68 -0.14 13.91
C THR A 197 -8.29 -1.15 14.86
N LEU A 198 -9.21 -1.97 14.37
CA LEU A 198 -9.87 -3.02 15.16
C LEU A 198 -9.00 -4.29 15.24
N ALA A 199 -8.37 -4.64 14.13
CA ALA A 199 -7.50 -5.81 14.05
C ALA A 199 -6.44 -5.60 12.97
N SER A 200 -5.24 -6.14 13.20
CA SER A 200 -4.17 -6.13 12.21
C SER A 200 -3.32 -7.40 12.29
N VAL A 201 -2.79 -7.82 11.14
CA VAL A 201 -1.83 -8.92 11.04
C VAL A 201 -0.90 -8.66 9.85
N THR A 202 0.39 -8.94 10.01
CA THR A 202 1.30 -8.94 8.86
C THR A 202 1.11 -10.22 8.06
N ILE A 203 1.29 -10.15 6.73
CA ILE A 203 1.25 -11.35 5.87
C ILE A 203 2.24 -12.41 6.39
N GLN A 204 3.42 -11.97 6.84
CA GLN A 204 4.44 -12.83 7.44
C GLN A 204 3.89 -13.63 8.63
N ASN A 205 3.27 -12.96 9.60
CA ASN A 205 2.73 -13.62 10.79
C ASN A 205 1.54 -14.49 10.45
N TYR A 206 0.69 -14.08 9.51
CA TYR A 206 -0.45 -14.86 9.07
C TYR A 206 -0.02 -16.21 8.47
N PHE A 207 0.93 -16.22 7.52
CA PHE A 207 1.37 -17.47 6.89
C PHE A 207 2.19 -18.36 7.83
N ARG A 208 2.81 -17.80 8.87
CA ARG A 208 3.47 -18.58 9.93
C ARG A 208 2.50 -19.35 10.84
N LEU A 209 1.20 -19.08 10.76
CA LEU A 209 0.18 -19.86 11.48
C LEU A 209 0.00 -21.27 10.90
N TYR A 210 0.40 -21.49 9.64
CA TYR A 210 0.22 -22.79 8.98
C TYR A 210 1.22 -23.82 9.49
N GLU A 211 0.74 -25.02 9.83
CA GLU A 211 1.59 -26.14 10.27
C GLU A 211 2.62 -26.53 9.20
N LYS A 212 2.23 -26.42 7.93
CA LYS A 212 3.11 -26.57 6.77
C LYS A 212 2.92 -25.41 5.80
N LEU A 213 4.03 -24.87 5.31
CA LEU A 213 4.05 -23.82 4.30
C LEU A 213 4.95 -24.23 3.14
N SER A 214 4.49 -24.00 1.91
CA SER A 214 5.27 -24.19 0.70
C SER A 214 4.87 -23.13 -0.33
N GLY A 215 5.70 -22.93 -1.34
CA GLY A 215 5.38 -22.00 -2.42
C GLY A 215 6.12 -22.33 -3.70
N MET A 216 5.70 -21.68 -4.77
CA MET A 216 6.28 -21.80 -6.10
C MET A 216 6.41 -20.41 -6.73
N THR A 217 7.50 -20.21 -7.46
CA THR A 217 7.78 -18.99 -8.24
C THR A 217 8.95 -19.29 -9.19
N GLY A 218 9.13 -18.46 -10.22
CA GLY A 218 10.29 -18.50 -11.10
C GLY A 218 11.55 -17.87 -10.52
N THR A 219 11.46 -17.09 -9.44
CA THR A 219 12.50 -16.12 -9.03
C THR A 219 12.94 -16.19 -7.56
N ALA A 220 12.65 -17.28 -6.83
CA ALA A 220 12.96 -17.37 -5.39
C ALA A 220 14.44 -17.50 -5.02
N ALA A 221 15.34 -17.80 -5.97
CA ALA A 221 16.73 -18.14 -5.65
C ALA A 221 17.51 -16.98 -5.01
N THR A 222 17.20 -15.74 -5.40
CA THR A 222 17.85 -14.54 -4.84
C THR A 222 17.39 -14.26 -3.41
N GLU A 223 16.12 -14.54 -3.10
CA GLU A 223 15.50 -14.29 -1.80
C GLU A 223 15.56 -15.51 -0.84
N ALA A 224 16.36 -16.53 -1.18
CA ALA A 224 16.41 -17.79 -0.44
C ALA A 224 16.74 -17.62 1.05
N GLN A 225 17.63 -16.67 1.37
CA GLN A 225 18.00 -16.38 2.75
C GLN A 225 16.81 -15.79 3.54
N GLU A 226 16.06 -14.88 2.93
CA GLU A 226 14.90 -14.25 3.56
C GLU A 226 13.78 -15.26 3.81
N PHE A 227 13.52 -16.16 2.84
CA PHE A 227 12.58 -17.27 3.00
C PHE A 227 12.94 -18.18 4.18
N HIS A 228 14.22 -18.52 4.32
CA HIS A 228 14.68 -19.37 5.43
C HIS A 228 14.59 -18.64 6.78
N ASP A 229 14.98 -17.37 6.83
CA ASP A 229 15.03 -16.61 8.07
C ASP A 229 13.64 -16.32 8.64
N ILE A 230 12.69 -15.93 7.79
CA ILE A 230 11.34 -15.53 8.18
C ILE A 230 10.39 -16.72 8.27
N TYR A 231 10.40 -17.59 7.25
CA TYR A 231 9.40 -18.65 7.08
C TYR A 231 9.94 -20.07 7.28
N LYS A 232 11.25 -20.24 7.48
CA LYS A 232 11.91 -21.55 7.56
C LYS A 232 11.65 -22.40 6.31
N MET A 233 11.58 -21.72 5.16
CA MET A 233 11.41 -22.35 3.86
C MET A 233 12.75 -22.41 3.13
N ASP A 234 13.15 -23.61 2.72
CA ASP A 234 14.31 -23.80 1.86
C ASP A 234 13.90 -23.64 0.39
N VAL A 235 14.75 -22.99 -0.41
CA VAL A 235 14.53 -22.81 -1.85
C VAL A 235 15.26 -23.90 -2.62
N LEU A 236 14.52 -24.63 -3.45
CA LEU A 236 15.06 -25.64 -4.35
C LEU A 236 14.87 -25.19 -5.80
N GLU A 237 15.96 -25.07 -6.55
CA GLU A 237 15.90 -24.80 -7.98
C GLU A 237 15.54 -26.09 -8.74
N VAL A 238 14.36 -26.10 -9.35
CA VAL A 238 13.88 -27.22 -10.15
C VAL A 238 14.39 -27.05 -11.59
N PRO A 239 15.08 -28.06 -12.18
CA PRO A 239 15.59 -27.94 -13.53
C PRO A 239 14.48 -27.76 -14.55
N THR A 240 14.72 -26.93 -15.56
CA THR A 240 13.77 -26.71 -16.65
C THR A 240 13.60 -27.97 -17.49
N ASN A 241 12.36 -28.23 -17.93
CA ASN A 241 12.06 -29.38 -18.78
C ASN A 241 12.75 -29.30 -20.16
N ARG A 242 13.11 -28.09 -20.61
CA ARG A 242 13.82 -27.86 -21.87
C ARG A 242 14.99 -26.90 -21.63
N PRO A 243 16.12 -27.08 -22.34
CA PRO A 243 17.23 -26.14 -22.26
C PRO A 243 16.76 -24.72 -22.59
N ILE A 244 17.18 -23.75 -21.78
CA ILE A 244 16.87 -22.34 -21.98
C ILE A 244 17.65 -21.85 -23.21
N GLN A 245 16.94 -21.30 -24.19
CA GLN A 245 17.50 -20.69 -25.40
C GLN A 245 17.25 -19.18 -25.47
N ARG A 246 16.70 -18.59 -24.39
CA ARG A 246 16.51 -17.15 -24.27
C ARG A 246 17.88 -16.48 -24.24
N ILE A 247 18.04 -15.44 -25.07
CA ILE A 247 19.25 -14.62 -25.09
C ILE A 247 18.96 -13.40 -24.24
N ASP A 248 19.60 -13.33 -23.08
CA ASP A 248 19.54 -12.17 -22.19
C ASP A 248 20.72 -11.25 -22.56
N TYR A 249 20.40 -10.06 -23.08
CA TYR A 249 21.38 -9.05 -23.47
C TYR A 249 21.81 -8.23 -22.24
N ASP A 250 23.02 -7.66 -22.28
CA ASP A 250 23.51 -6.77 -21.23
C ASP A 250 22.68 -5.48 -21.13
N ASP A 251 22.63 -4.90 -19.94
CA ASP A 251 21.91 -3.65 -19.68
C ASP A 251 22.51 -2.47 -20.46
N GLU A 252 21.64 -1.68 -21.10
CA GLU A 252 22.03 -0.42 -21.74
C GLU A 252 21.69 0.78 -20.85
N VAL A 253 22.71 1.54 -20.44
CA VAL A 253 22.57 2.71 -19.56
C VAL A 253 22.76 4.01 -20.34
N TYR A 254 21.77 4.90 -20.25
CA TYR A 254 21.73 6.19 -20.93
C TYR A 254 21.88 7.35 -19.95
N ARG A 255 22.38 8.51 -20.42
CA ARG A 255 22.59 9.68 -19.56
C ARG A 255 21.29 10.39 -19.22
N THR A 256 20.36 10.43 -20.17
CA THR A 256 19.07 11.10 -20.00
C THR A 256 17.89 10.18 -20.29
N PHE A 257 16.73 10.48 -19.70
CA PHE A 257 15.49 9.76 -20.00
C PHE A 257 15.05 9.89 -21.46
N ALA A 258 15.30 11.04 -22.09
CA ALA A 258 14.96 11.28 -23.49
C ALA A 258 15.76 10.35 -24.42
N GLU A 259 17.08 10.26 -24.23
CA GLU A 259 17.94 9.35 -24.98
C GLU A 259 17.50 7.89 -24.81
N LYS A 260 17.25 7.48 -23.56
CA LYS A 260 16.76 6.13 -23.24
C LYS A 260 15.45 5.81 -23.96
N ASN A 261 14.47 6.71 -23.89
CA ASN A 261 13.16 6.47 -24.49
C ASN A 261 13.22 6.43 -26.02
N GLN A 262 14.09 7.24 -26.65
CA GLN A 262 14.35 7.17 -28.08
C GLN A 262 14.99 5.84 -28.49
N ALA A 263 15.95 5.33 -27.71
CA ALA A 263 16.56 4.03 -27.95
C ALA A 263 15.55 2.87 -27.82
N ILE A 264 14.69 2.91 -26.79
CA ILE A 264 13.60 1.95 -26.62
C ILE A 264 12.66 1.98 -27.83
N ALA A 265 12.24 3.18 -28.29
CA ALA A 265 11.37 3.32 -29.45
C ALA A 265 12.00 2.77 -30.74
N HIS A 266 13.30 3.01 -30.94
CA HIS A 266 14.06 2.45 -32.06
C HIS A 266 14.06 0.91 -32.03
N GLN A 267 14.40 0.31 -30.88
CA GLN A 267 14.43 -1.15 -30.72
C GLN A 267 13.04 -1.77 -30.94
N ILE A 268 11.99 -1.12 -30.44
CA ILE A 268 10.61 -1.56 -30.66
C ILE A 268 10.27 -1.53 -32.15
N ALA A 269 10.63 -0.45 -32.85
CA ALA A 269 10.41 -0.33 -34.29
C ALA A 269 11.12 -1.44 -35.07
N ASP A 270 12.40 -1.71 -34.76
CA ASP A 270 13.17 -2.79 -35.38
C ASP A 270 12.52 -4.17 -35.18
N CYS A 271 12.13 -4.50 -33.94
CA CYS A 271 11.45 -5.75 -33.63
C CYS A 271 10.08 -5.84 -34.33
N HIS A 272 9.32 -4.74 -34.36
CA HIS A 272 8.01 -4.66 -35.00
C HIS A 272 8.09 -4.89 -36.51
N VAL A 273 9.03 -4.22 -37.19
CA VAL A 273 9.28 -4.40 -38.63
C VAL A 273 9.66 -5.85 -38.96
N ASN A 274 10.37 -6.53 -38.06
CA ASN A 274 10.74 -7.93 -38.19
C ASN A 274 9.60 -8.91 -37.82
N GLY A 275 8.45 -8.43 -37.36
CA GLY A 275 7.29 -9.25 -36.96
C GLY A 275 7.49 -10.00 -35.63
N GLN A 276 8.41 -9.54 -34.78
CA GLN A 276 8.65 -10.12 -33.46
C GLN A 276 7.64 -9.57 -32.44
N PRO A 277 7.01 -10.40 -31.59
CA PRO A 277 6.18 -9.91 -30.49
C PRO A 277 7.05 -9.28 -29.39
N ILE A 278 6.56 -8.21 -28.79
CA ILE A 278 7.32 -7.38 -27.84
C ILE A 278 6.45 -7.17 -26.60
N LEU A 279 7.06 -7.30 -25.42
CA LEU A 279 6.50 -6.89 -24.14
C LEU A 279 7.42 -5.84 -23.53
N VAL A 280 6.88 -4.67 -23.16
CA VAL A 280 7.64 -3.59 -22.55
C VAL A 280 7.16 -3.38 -21.12
N GLY A 281 8.06 -3.58 -20.15
CA GLY A 281 7.79 -3.35 -18.73
C GLY A 281 8.12 -1.92 -18.32
N THR A 282 7.21 -1.26 -17.61
CA THR A 282 7.41 0.06 -17.02
C THR A 282 7.04 0.06 -15.55
N VAL A 283 7.74 0.86 -14.73
CA VAL A 283 7.53 0.92 -13.28
C VAL A 283 6.32 1.76 -12.83
N SER A 284 5.70 2.54 -13.72
CA SER A 284 4.54 3.37 -13.41
C SER A 284 3.67 3.64 -14.63
N ILE A 285 2.38 3.89 -14.40
CA ILE A 285 1.38 4.22 -15.44
C ILE A 285 1.81 5.45 -16.24
N GLU A 286 2.29 6.50 -15.56
CA GLU A 286 2.75 7.73 -16.22
C GLU A 286 3.85 7.46 -17.25
N LYS A 287 4.80 6.57 -16.94
CA LYS A 287 5.86 6.19 -17.88
C LYS A 287 5.31 5.34 -19.03
N SER A 288 4.32 4.50 -18.79
CA SER A 288 3.61 3.77 -19.84
C SER A 288 2.95 4.73 -20.82
N GLU A 289 2.26 5.75 -20.32
CA GLU A 289 1.59 6.77 -21.14
C GLU A 289 2.61 7.60 -21.95
N GLN A 290 3.67 8.10 -21.30
CA GLN A 290 4.73 8.84 -21.99
C GLN A 290 5.37 8.02 -23.12
N LEU A 291 5.60 6.72 -22.89
CA LEU A 291 6.14 5.85 -23.92
C LEU A 291 5.11 5.59 -25.03
N SER A 292 3.83 5.43 -24.70
CA SER A 292 2.75 5.24 -25.67
C SER A 292 2.61 6.46 -26.60
N GLU A 293 2.64 7.67 -26.05
CA GLU A 293 2.66 8.92 -26.82
C GLU A 293 3.88 9.01 -27.74
N LEU A 294 5.06 8.66 -27.22
CA LEU A 294 6.28 8.61 -28.02
C LEU A 294 6.13 7.61 -29.17
N LEU A 295 5.67 6.38 -28.91
CA LEU A 295 5.50 5.35 -29.94
C LEU A 295 4.47 5.74 -31.01
N ASN A 296 3.40 6.43 -30.64
CA ASN A 296 2.40 6.94 -31.59
C ASN A 296 2.95 8.01 -32.53
N THR A 297 3.94 8.78 -32.06
CA THR A 297 4.57 9.86 -32.85
C THR A 297 5.90 9.45 -33.48
N TYR A 298 6.45 8.30 -33.09
CA TYR A 298 7.74 7.81 -33.55
C TYR A 298 7.69 7.37 -35.02
N ALA A 299 8.42 8.07 -35.88
CA ALA A 299 8.58 7.70 -37.27
C ALA A 299 9.76 6.73 -37.43
N TYR A 300 9.53 5.61 -38.10
CA TYR A 300 10.56 4.63 -38.45
C TYR A 300 10.52 4.34 -39.96
N GLU A 301 11.69 4.19 -40.56
CA GLU A 301 11.82 3.85 -41.98
C GLU A 301 11.85 2.34 -42.15
N VAL A 302 11.06 1.83 -43.09
CA VAL A 302 11.05 0.40 -43.43
C VAL A 302 11.86 0.20 -44.71
N GLU A 303 13.11 -0.25 -44.60
CA GLU A 303 13.84 -0.80 -45.74
C GLU A 303 13.24 -2.16 -46.12
N LYS A 304 12.31 -2.17 -47.10
CA LYS A 304 11.86 -3.42 -47.72
C LYS A 304 12.98 -3.99 -48.59
N ARG A 305 13.85 -4.81 -48.02
CA ARG A 305 14.83 -5.59 -48.79
C ARG A 305 14.10 -6.71 -49.55
N THR A 306 13.92 -6.52 -50.85
CA THR A 306 13.44 -7.59 -51.74
C THR A 306 14.57 -8.55 -52.04
N LEU A 307 14.31 -9.85 -51.96
CA LEU A 307 15.26 -10.88 -52.42
C LEU A 307 15.67 -10.59 -53.86
N LYS A 308 16.98 -10.67 -54.13
CA LYS A 308 17.48 -10.63 -55.51
C LYS A 308 16.79 -11.74 -56.33
N PRO A 309 16.60 -11.55 -57.65
CA PRO A 309 15.90 -12.53 -58.49
C PRO A 309 16.45 -13.96 -58.37
N GLU A 310 17.76 -14.10 -58.16
CA GLU A 310 18.47 -15.37 -57.95
C GLU A 310 18.06 -16.14 -56.67
N HIS A 311 17.47 -15.45 -55.68
CA HIS A 311 17.03 -16.04 -54.41
C HIS A 311 15.50 -16.12 -54.27
N ARG A 312 14.76 -15.85 -55.35
CA ARG A 312 13.28 -15.85 -55.35
C ARG A 312 12.69 -17.20 -54.90
N ALA A 313 13.33 -18.30 -55.28
CA ALA A 313 12.93 -19.65 -54.87
C ALA A 313 12.95 -19.86 -53.34
N ILE A 314 13.83 -19.16 -52.61
CA ILE A 314 13.89 -19.21 -51.14
C ILE A 314 12.68 -18.48 -50.55
N GLY A 315 12.29 -17.34 -51.13
CA GLY A 315 11.09 -16.60 -50.74
C GLY A 315 9.80 -17.38 -50.98
N ASP A 316 9.70 -18.09 -52.11
CA ASP A 316 8.56 -18.95 -52.43
C ASP A 316 8.50 -20.17 -51.49
N ALA A 317 9.65 -20.77 -51.15
CA ALA A 317 9.74 -21.88 -50.19
C ALA A 317 9.41 -21.47 -48.74
N MET A 318 9.68 -20.21 -48.34
CA MET A 318 9.25 -19.66 -47.04
C MET A 318 7.72 -19.51 -46.92
N ARG A 319 7.00 -19.45 -48.05
CA ARG A 319 5.53 -19.38 -48.10
C ARG A 319 4.86 -20.75 -48.25
N SER A 320 5.63 -21.82 -48.21
CA SER A 320 5.11 -23.19 -48.26
C SER A 320 4.29 -23.51 -47.00
N ASP A 321 3.20 -24.25 -47.18
CA ASP A 321 2.39 -24.81 -46.09
C ASP A 321 3.11 -25.98 -45.38
N ASP A 322 4.16 -26.55 -45.99
CA ASP A 322 4.99 -27.59 -45.37
C ASP A 322 6.01 -27.00 -44.39
N GLU A 323 5.90 -27.41 -43.12
CA GLU A 323 6.68 -26.86 -42.02
C GLU A 323 8.19 -27.13 -42.16
N LYS A 324 8.59 -28.29 -42.68
CA LYS A 324 10.01 -28.64 -42.91
C LYS A 324 10.62 -27.79 -44.00
N THR A 325 9.91 -27.62 -45.11
CA THR A 325 10.31 -26.76 -46.24
C THR A 325 10.46 -25.31 -45.80
N ARG A 326 9.48 -24.81 -45.05
CA ARG A 326 9.51 -23.44 -44.49
C ARG A 326 10.68 -23.24 -43.53
N PHE A 327 10.95 -24.20 -42.64
CA PHE A 327 12.07 -24.12 -41.69
C PHE A 327 13.44 -24.12 -42.40
N ALA A 328 13.62 -25.01 -43.39
CA ALA A 328 14.85 -25.07 -44.19
C ALA A 328 15.07 -23.77 -45.00
N ALA A 329 14.01 -23.24 -45.60
CA ALA A 329 14.05 -21.97 -46.33
C ALA A 329 14.38 -20.78 -45.41
N ARG A 330 13.85 -20.76 -44.18
CA ARG A 330 14.15 -19.73 -43.18
C ARG A 330 15.62 -19.76 -42.74
N LYS A 331 16.20 -20.96 -42.64
CA LYS A 331 17.64 -21.15 -42.38
C LYS A 331 18.50 -20.62 -43.53
N GLN A 332 18.14 -20.92 -44.77
CA GLN A 332 18.84 -20.41 -45.96
C GLN A 332 18.70 -18.89 -46.12
N PHE A 333 17.51 -18.34 -45.86
CA PHE A 333 17.26 -16.90 -45.88
C PHE A 333 18.11 -16.16 -44.83
N ASN A 334 18.20 -16.70 -43.61
CA ASN A 334 19.04 -16.11 -42.58
C ASN A 334 20.53 -16.16 -42.92
N ALA A 335 20.99 -17.14 -43.71
CA ALA A 335 22.37 -17.22 -44.21
C ALA A 335 22.67 -16.20 -45.33
N LEU A 336 21.65 -15.55 -45.90
CA LEU A 336 21.79 -14.48 -46.90
C LEU A 336 21.81 -13.07 -46.29
N LYS A 337 21.63 -12.94 -44.96
CA LYS A 337 21.86 -11.67 -44.27
C LYS A 337 23.37 -11.34 -44.38
N PRO A 338 23.75 -10.11 -44.77
CA PRO A 338 25.14 -9.70 -44.86
C PRO A 338 25.87 -9.77 -43.53
#